data_AF-A0A7Z9Y3Z2-F1
#
_entry.id   AF-A0A7Z9Y3Z2-F1
#
_cell.length_a   1.000
_cell.length_b   1.000
_cell.length_c   1.000
_cell.angle_alpha   90.00
_cell.angle_beta   90.00
_cell.angle_gamma   90.00
#
_symmetry.space_group_name_H-M   'P 1'
#
loop_
_entity.id
_entity.type
_entity.pdbx_description
1 polymer ?
#
loop_
_entity_poly.entity_id
_entity_poly.type
_entity_poly.pdbx_seq_one_letter_code
_entity_poly.pdbx_strand_id
1 'polypeptide(L)'
;MDIQHLVDRLEQTLNDSRRLPLTAYLLVNEDQIFSIVDQMRVAVPEEIKRANRIEAEKDRILAQANEEADRIRELARQEAEELVSRDSVIQSARQRAENILERARRDGDALRNDADAYVVEVLMKLEE
;
A
#
# COMPACT_ATOMS: atom_id res chain seq x y z
N MET A 1 29.30 0.75 24.72
CA MET A 1 28.95 1.30 26.04
C MET A 1 27.73 2.13 25.81
N ASP A 2 26.58 1.57 26.13
CA ASP A 2 25.30 2.23 25.87
C ASP A 2 25.11 3.36 26.85
N ILE A 3 24.43 4.42 26.41
CA ILE A 3 24.12 5.59 27.24
C ILE A 3 23.49 5.19 28.59
N GLN A 4 22.64 4.16 28.60
CA GLN A 4 22.02 3.60 29.81
C GLN A 4 23.07 3.10 30.81
N HIS A 5 24.05 2.31 30.35
CA HIS A 5 25.09 1.79 31.23
C HIS A 5 25.99 2.89 31.82
N LEU A 6 26.19 4.00 31.10
CA LEU A 6 26.91 5.16 31.63
C LEU A 6 26.10 5.93 32.68
N VAL A 7 24.78 6.04 32.47
CA VAL A 7 23.86 6.64 33.44
C VAL A 7 23.78 5.79 34.71
N ASP A 8 23.59 4.47 34.58
CA ASP A 8 23.52 3.55 35.72
C ASP A 8 24.82 3.60 36.54
N ARG A 9 25.96 3.66 35.87
CA ARG A 9 27.27 3.77 36.53
C ARG A 9 27.47 5.11 37.23
N LEU A 10 26.95 6.21 36.67
CA LEU A 10 26.95 7.51 37.32
C LEU A 10 26.07 7.49 38.57
N GLU A 11 24.86 6.95 38.46
CA GLU A 11 23.91 6.83 39.56
C GLU A 11 24.48 5.98 40.69
N GLN A 12 25.08 4.83 40.37
CA GLN A 12 25.75 3.98 41.34
C GLN A 12 26.90 4.71 42.05
N THR A 13 27.75 5.41 41.29
CA THR A 13 28.86 6.20 41.86
C THR A 13 28.35 7.29 42.82
N LEU A 14 27.24 7.94 42.49
CA LEU A 14 26.61 8.95 43.35
C LEU A 14 25.95 8.34 44.59
N ASN A 15 25.35 7.16 44.48
CA ASN A 15 24.74 6.45 45.61
C ASN A 15 25.78 5.91 46.59
N ASP A 16 26.91 5.42 46.10
CA ASP A 16 28.01 4.90 46.92
C ASP A 16 28.83 6.01 47.59
N SER A 17 28.61 7.27 47.17
CA SER A 17 29.33 8.45 47.69
C SER A 17 28.90 8.84 49.10
N ARG A 18 29.86 9.29 49.91
CA ARG A 18 29.60 9.60 51.33
C ARG A 18 28.85 10.93 51.45
N ARG A 19 27.66 10.91 52.05
CA ARG A 19 26.91 12.13 52.40
C ARG A 19 27.56 12.87 53.57
N LEU A 20 27.65 14.19 53.46
CA LEU A 20 28.17 15.05 54.53
C LEU A 20 27.07 15.35 55.56
N PRO A 21 27.28 15.11 56.86
CA PRO A 21 26.26 15.31 57.89
C PRO A 21 25.85 16.78 57.98
N LEU A 22 24.57 17.02 58.27
CA LEU A 22 23.96 18.37 58.36
C LEU A 22 23.99 19.18 57.05
N THR A 23 24.24 18.54 55.89
CA THR A 23 24.21 19.20 54.57
C THR A 23 23.52 18.34 53.51
N ALA A 24 23.18 18.93 52.37
CA ALA A 24 22.66 18.22 51.20
C ALA A 24 23.78 17.74 50.23
N TYR A 25 25.06 17.91 50.59
CA TYR A 25 26.18 17.65 49.69
C TYR A 25 26.70 16.21 49.80
N LEU A 26 27.17 15.68 48.68
CA LEU A 26 27.82 14.36 48.54
C LEU A 26 29.31 14.58 48.29
N LEU A 27 30.16 13.82 49.00
CA LEU A 27 31.59 13.75 48.71
C LEU A 27 31.82 12.71 47.63
N VAL A 28 32.19 13.18 46.44
CA VAL A 28 32.38 12.35 45.23
C VAL A 28 33.86 12.36 44.81
N ASN A 29 34.31 11.28 44.18
CA ASN A 29 35.61 11.26 43.52
C ASN A 29 35.52 12.00 42.18
N GLU A 30 36.30 13.07 42.06
CA GLU A 30 36.31 13.94 40.88
C GLU A 30 36.68 13.17 39.60
N ASP A 31 37.81 12.45 39.60
CA ASP A 31 38.30 11.70 38.44
C ASP A 31 37.28 10.67 37.94
N GLN A 32 36.60 9.98 38.86
CA GLN A 32 35.60 8.97 38.51
C GLN A 32 34.39 9.60 37.82
N ILE A 33 33.86 10.70 38.35
CA ILE A 33 32.70 11.40 37.76
C ILE A 33 33.06 12.01 36.40
N PHE A 34 34.20 12.70 36.30
CA PHE A 34 34.64 13.29 35.03
C PHE A 34 34.88 12.23 33.95
N SER A 35 35.43 11.07 34.32
CA SER A 35 35.63 9.97 33.36
C SER A 35 34.31 9.45 32.77
N ILE A 36 33.22 9.43 33.55
CA ILE A 36 31.90 9.00 33.10
C ILE A 36 31.28 10.07 32.21
N VAL A 37 31.40 11.34 32.60
CA VAL A 37 30.91 12.48 31.81
C VAL A 37 31.60 12.55 30.45
N ASP A 38 32.91 12.36 30.38
CA ASP A 38 33.65 12.34 29.11
C ASP A 38 33.22 11.18 28.21
N GLN A 39 32.98 10.00 28.79
CA GLN A 39 32.44 8.85 28.05
C GLN A 39 31.03 9.14 27.52
N MET A 40 30.17 9.77 28.32
CA MET A 40 28.83 10.21 27.88
C MET A 40 28.93 11.22 26.74
N ARG A 41 29.85 12.19 26.82
CA ARG A 41 30.05 13.21 25.79
C ARG A 41 30.42 12.63 24.42
N VAL A 42 31.06 11.46 24.40
CA VAL A 42 31.39 10.74 23.16
C VAL A 42 30.25 9.81 22.73
N ALA A 43 29.66 9.06 23.67
CA ALA A 43 28.68 8.01 23.36
C ALA A 43 27.30 8.57 23.00
N VAL A 44 26.81 9.59 23.72
CA VAL A 44 25.46 10.14 23.54
C VAL A 44 25.24 10.69 22.12
N PRO A 45 26.13 11.52 21.55
CA PRO A 45 25.91 12.04 20.20
C PRO A 45 25.92 10.95 19.14
N GLU A 46 26.76 9.92 19.31
CA GLU A 46 26.83 8.80 18.37
C GLU A 46 25.57 7.92 18.44
N GLU A 47 25.01 7.70 19.62
CA GLU A 47 23.74 6.99 19.79
C GLU A 47 22.57 7.74 19.15
N ILE A 48 22.51 9.06 19.35
CA ILE A 48 21.48 9.91 18.73
C ILE A 48 21.62 9.88 17.20
N LYS A 49 22.84 9.98 16.67
CA LYS A 49 23.07 9.86 15.22
C LYS A 49 22.64 8.50 14.68
N ARG A 50 22.91 7.41 15.41
CA ARG A 50 22.45 6.07 15.03
C ARG A 50 20.93 5.98 15.01
N ALA A 51 20.26 6.46 16.06
CA ALA A 51 18.81 6.48 16.13
C ALA A 51 18.19 7.26 14.96
N ASN A 52 18.70 8.46 14.67
CA ASN A 52 18.23 9.27 13.54
C ASN A 52 18.46 8.57 12.18
N ARG A 53 19.56 7.83 12.02
CA ARG A 53 19.82 7.04 10.80
C ARG A 53 18.81 5.90 10.66
N ILE A 54 18.53 5.19 11.74
CA ILE A 54 17.55 4.09 11.74
C ILE A 54 16.15 4.64 11.41
N GLU A 55 15.77 5.78 11.96
CA GLU A 55 14.50 6.44 11.66
C GLU A 55 14.41 6.84 10.18
N ALA A 56 15.45 7.48 9.63
CA ALA A 56 15.51 7.84 8.22
C ALA A 56 15.49 6.60 7.29
N GLU A 57 16.16 5.52 7.67
CA GLU A 57 16.18 4.26 6.91
C GLU A 57 14.82 3.57 6.95
N LYS A 58 14.16 3.54 8.11
CA LYS A 58 12.79 3.05 8.26
C LYS A 58 11.84 3.82 7.34
N ASP A 59 11.88 5.16 7.35
CA ASP A 59 11.01 5.98 6.51
C ASP A 59 11.26 5.73 5.03
N ARG A 60 12.53 5.57 4.64
CA ARG A 60 12.91 5.19 3.26
C ARG A 60 12.34 3.82 2.88
N ILE A 61 12.48 2.81 3.74
CA ILE A 61 11.96 1.46 3.49
C ILE A 61 10.45 1.48 3.34
N LEU A 62 9.74 2.23 4.20
CA LEU A 62 8.29 2.38 4.13
C LEU A 62 7.85 3.06 2.83
N ALA A 63 8.56 4.11 2.40
CA ALA A 63 8.29 4.76 1.12
C ALA A 63 8.48 3.80 -0.06
N GLN A 64 9.59 3.05 -0.08
CA GLN A 64 9.86 2.06 -1.12
C GLN A 64 8.83 0.92 -1.14
N ALA A 65 8.41 0.43 0.03
CA ALA A 65 7.41 -0.62 0.14
C ALA A 65 6.03 -0.15 -0.36
N ASN A 66 5.63 1.08 -0.05
CA ASN A 66 4.39 1.66 -0.57
C ASN A 66 4.42 1.82 -2.09
N GLU A 67 5.53 2.34 -2.63
CA GLU A 67 5.71 2.51 -4.08
C GLU A 67 5.66 1.16 -4.80
N GLU A 68 6.30 0.13 -4.24
CA GLU A 68 6.26 -1.23 -4.79
C GLU A 68 4.87 -1.85 -4.69
N ALA A 69 4.17 -1.66 -3.57
CA ALA A 69 2.79 -2.14 -3.41
C ALA A 69 1.86 -1.50 -4.45
N ASP A 70 2.01 -0.20 -4.71
CA ASP A 70 1.23 0.50 -5.73
C ASP A 70 1.58 0.01 -7.14
N ARG A 71 2.86 -0.22 -7.45
CA ARG A 71 3.28 -0.85 -8.71
C ARG A 71 2.67 -2.24 -8.91
N ILE A 72 2.72 -3.09 -7.88
CA ILE A 72 2.16 -4.45 -7.95
C ILE A 72 0.64 -4.40 -8.15
N ARG A 73 -0.06 -3.50 -7.45
CA ARG A 73 -1.51 -3.32 -7.62
C ARG A 73 -1.87 -2.88 -9.04
N GLU A 74 -1.09 -1.96 -9.61
CA GLU A 74 -1.32 -1.49 -10.97
C GLU A 74 -1.07 -2.60 -11.99
N LEU A 75 0.04 -3.34 -11.85
CA LEU A 75 0.33 -4.50 -12.70
C LEU A 75 -0.78 -5.56 -12.61
N ALA A 76 -1.23 -5.89 -11.41
CA ALA A 76 -2.30 -6.86 -11.21
C ALA A 76 -3.64 -6.41 -11.82
N ARG A 77 -3.94 -5.11 -11.80
CA ARG A 77 -5.13 -4.56 -12.48
C ARG A 77 -5.01 -4.69 -14.00
N GLN A 78 -3.85 -4.33 -14.56
CA GLN A 78 -3.61 -4.45 -15.99
C GLN A 78 -3.69 -5.90 -16.46
N GLU A 79 -3.08 -6.84 -15.72
CA GLU A 79 -3.18 -8.27 -16.00
C GLU A 79 -4.62 -8.78 -15.90
N ALA A 80 -5.39 -8.33 -14.90
CA ALA A 80 -6.80 -8.71 -14.77
C ALA A 80 -7.64 -8.19 -15.95
N GLU A 81 -7.41 -6.94 -16.39
CA GLU A 81 -8.07 -6.38 -17.57
C GLU A 81 -7.70 -7.13 -18.85
N GLU A 82 -6.42 -7.47 -19.03
CA GLU A 82 -5.99 -8.29 -20.16
C GLU A 82 -6.63 -9.68 -20.14
N LEU A 83 -6.67 -10.34 -18.98
CA LEU A 83 -7.28 -11.65 -18.84
C LEU A 83 -8.77 -11.62 -19.15
N VAL A 84 -9.51 -10.62 -18.63
CA VAL A 84 -10.94 -10.44 -18.92
C VAL A 84 -11.17 -10.13 -20.40
N SER A 85 -10.31 -9.32 -21.03
CA SER A 85 -10.42 -9.02 -22.46
C SER A 85 -10.08 -10.22 -23.34
N ARG A 86 -9.14 -11.08 -22.90
CA ARG A 86 -8.78 -12.32 -23.60
C ARG A 86 -9.74 -13.46 -23.29
N ASP A 87 -10.58 -13.30 -22.27
CA ASP A 87 -11.46 -14.37 -21.86
C ASP A 87 -12.41 -14.71 -23.00
N SER A 88 -12.29 -15.94 -23.49
CA SER A 88 -13.08 -16.50 -24.58
C SER A 88 -14.58 -16.33 -24.37
N VAL A 89 -14.99 -16.16 -23.11
CA VAL A 89 -16.35 -15.85 -22.68
C VAL A 89 -16.84 -14.51 -23.22
N ILE A 90 -16.05 -13.43 -23.14
CA ILE A 90 -16.47 -12.11 -23.68
C ILE A 90 -16.53 -12.15 -25.20
N GLN A 91 -15.56 -12.78 -25.85
CA GLN A 91 -15.56 -12.91 -27.31
C GLN A 91 -16.74 -13.76 -27.79
N SER A 92 -17.01 -14.89 -27.14
CA SER A 92 -18.16 -15.76 -27.42
C SER A 92 -19.49 -15.07 -27.12
N ALA A 93 -19.57 -14.29 -26.04
CA ALA A 93 -20.74 -13.49 -25.71
C ALA A 93 -21.02 -12.41 -26.77
N ARG A 94 -19.98 -11.70 -27.24
CA ARG A 94 -20.10 -10.72 -28.35
C ARG A 94 -20.57 -11.41 -29.64
N GLN A 95 -19.95 -12.51 -30.02
CA GLN A 95 -20.35 -13.27 -31.22
C GLN A 95 -21.79 -13.76 -31.12
N ARG A 96 -22.23 -14.25 -29.95
CA ARG A 96 -23.63 -14.63 -29.72
C ARG A 96 -24.57 -13.43 -29.81
N ALA A 97 -24.21 -12.30 -29.23
CA ALA A 97 -25.02 -11.08 -29.30
C ALA A 97 -25.19 -10.61 -30.75
N GLU A 98 -24.12 -10.62 -31.55
CA GLU A 98 -24.18 -10.29 -32.98
C GLU A 98 -25.10 -11.25 -33.75
N ASN A 99 -24.95 -12.57 -33.53
CA ASN A 99 -25.82 -13.56 -34.14
C ASN A 99 -27.30 -13.37 -33.78
N ILE A 100 -27.60 -13.01 -32.53
CA ILE A 100 -28.98 -12.71 -32.09
C ILE A 100 -29.50 -11.47 -32.81
N LEU A 101 -28.69 -10.41 -32.91
CA LEU A 101 -29.07 -9.17 -33.60
C LEU A 101 -29.33 -9.40 -35.08
N GLU A 102 -28.48 -10.17 -35.76
CA GLU A 102 -28.70 -10.52 -37.17
C GLU A 102 -29.97 -11.34 -37.37
N ARG A 103 -30.22 -12.31 -36.47
CA ARG A 103 -31.42 -13.14 -36.55
C ARG A 103 -32.68 -12.30 -36.34
N ALA A 104 -32.68 -11.43 -35.32
CA ALA A 104 -33.78 -10.52 -35.05
C ALA A 104 -34.06 -9.57 -36.24
N ARG A 105 -33.01 -9.08 -36.92
CA ARG A 105 -33.16 -8.28 -38.15
C ARG A 105 -33.79 -9.09 -39.27
N ARG A 106 -33.27 -10.28 -39.55
CA ARG A 106 -33.81 -11.17 -40.59
C ARG A 106 -35.26 -11.56 -40.33
N ASP A 107 -35.59 -11.91 -39.10
CA ASP A 107 -36.96 -12.26 -38.70
C ASP A 107 -37.89 -11.04 -38.83
N GLY A 108 -37.41 -9.84 -38.48
CA GLY A 108 -38.14 -8.59 -38.66
C GLY A 108 -38.41 -8.25 -40.14
N ASP A 109 -37.40 -8.42 -41.00
CA ASP A 109 -37.54 -8.20 -42.44
C ASP A 109 -38.48 -9.23 -43.08
N ALA A 110 -38.39 -10.50 -42.68
CA ALA A 110 -39.29 -11.55 -43.14
C ALA A 110 -40.74 -11.27 -42.72
N LEU A 111 -40.98 -10.92 -41.45
CA LEU A 111 -42.30 -10.58 -40.95
C LEU A 111 -42.91 -9.39 -41.71
N ARG A 112 -42.09 -8.40 -42.06
CA ARG A 112 -42.53 -7.24 -42.84
C ARG A 112 -42.96 -7.63 -44.25
N ASN A 113 -42.16 -8.45 -44.93
CA ASN A 113 -42.49 -8.94 -46.26
C ASN A 113 -43.75 -9.81 -46.26
N ASP A 114 -43.91 -10.70 -45.28
CA ASP A 114 -45.09 -11.55 -45.13
C ASP A 114 -46.35 -10.71 -44.89
N ALA A 115 -46.26 -9.66 -44.06
CA ALA A 115 -47.35 -8.74 -43.82
C ALA A 115 -47.72 -7.96 -45.10
N ASP A 116 -46.75 -7.46 -45.85
CA ASP A 116 -46.97 -6.75 -47.11
C ASP A 116 -47.63 -7.67 -48.15
N ALA A 117 -47.18 -8.92 -48.27
CA ALA A 117 -47.76 -9.92 -49.16
C ALA A 117 -49.21 -10.26 -48.77
N TYR A 118 -49.48 -10.43 -47.47
CA TYR A 118 -50.82 -10.68 -46.97
C TYR A 118 -51.78 -9.51 -47.25
N VAL A 119 -51.34 -8.27 -47.03
CA VAL A 119 -52.13 -7.08 -47.35
C VAL A 119 -52.48 -7.03 -48.83
N VAL A 120 -51.51 -7.29 -49.71
CA VAL A 120 -51.71 -7.34 -51.16
C VAL A 120 -52.71 -8.43 -51.56
N GLU A 121 -52.60 -9.63 -50.99
CA GLU A 121 -53.55 -10.73 -51.24
C GLU A 121 -54.98 -10.37 -50.82
N VAL A 122 -55.16 -9.78 -49.63
CA VAL A 122 -56.47 -9.38 -49.13
C VAL A 122 -57.07 -8.27 -49.99
N LEU A 123 -56.27 -7.29 -50.41
CA LEU A 123 -56.73 -6.22 -51.31
C LEU A 123 -57.18 -6.78 -52.66
N MET A 124 -56.43 -7.71 -53.27
CA MET A 124 -56.83 -8.36 -54.52
C MET A 124 -58.16 -9.12 -54.38
N LYS A 125 -58.38 -9.83 -53.27
CA LYS A 125 -59.64 -10.54 -53.00
C LYS A 125 -60.85 -9.63 -52.78
N LEU A 126 -60.63 -8.34 -52.48
CA LEU A 126 -61.71 -7.35 -52.30
C LEU A 126 -62.06 -6.61 -53.61
N GLU A 127 -61.19 -6.68 -54.63
CA GLU A 127 -61.45 -6.10 -55.96
C GLU A 127 -62.16 -7.07 -56.94
N GLU A 128 -62.29 -8.35 -56.57
CA GLU A 128 -63.19 -9.34 -57.24
C GLU A 128 -64.63 -9.26 -56.71
#